data_AF-F2L3J8-F1
#
_entry.id   AF-F2L3J8-F1
#
_cell.length_a   1.000
_cell.length_b   1.000
_cell.length_c   1.000
_cell.angle_alpha   90.00
_cell.angle_beta   90.00
_cell.angle_gamma   90.00
#
_symmetry.space_group_name_H-M   'P 1'
#
loop_
_entity.id
_entity.type
_entity.pdbx_description
1 polymer ?
#
loop_
_entity_poly.entity_id
_entity_poly.type
_entity_poly.pdbx_seq_one_letter_code
_entity_poly.pdbx_strand_id
1 'polypeptide(L)'
;MNFQEANKSLYRGYLYTLILSIIAGVAVLVELSSVIFSHLAPYWGSYVVPPSSPTPQESEFILTLISAIFTTIIISSISYLVIFFLFIFRGYMALHRLGIKWAEWLAWGPVILTIIGLALLGVIFWVLLNLPHWSSGSAPYPGVSMWGVVTAILAPLIALAAFGLFIDIVHILFLDNMYKYTQISKFHTAFILFIIALVLSFIPYVNIIGGILAFVEYIIEMLAYKEASEWAPPGQPQTPPGVSPASR
;
A
#
# COMPACT_ATOMS: atom_id res chain seq x y z
N MET A 1 16.72 -7.50 -18.30
CA MET A 1 16.58 -6.20 -17.61
C MET A 1 17.86 -5.98 -16.86
N ASN A 2 18.63 -4.96 -17.26
CA ASN A 2 19.88 -4.61 -16.58
C ASN A 2 19.57 -3.80 -15.29
N PHE A 3 20.61 -3.45 -14.53
CA PHE A 3 20.46 -2.71 -13.27
C PHE A 3 19.73 -1.37 -13.47
N GLN A 4 20.11 -0.61 -14.49
CA GLN A 4 19.51 0.69 -14.78
C GLN A 4 18.02 0.58 -15.13
N GLU A 5 17.65 -0.38 -15.98
CA GLU A 5 16.27 -0.65 -16.33
C GLU A 5 15.45 -1.10 -15.12
N ALA A 6 16.00 -1.97 -14.27
CA ALA A 6 15.36 -2.44 -13.04
C ALA A 6 14.98 -1.24 -12.13
N ASN A 7 15.94 -0.36 -11.86
CA ASN A 7 15.71 0.85 -11.06
C ASN A 7 14.77 1.84 -11.76
N LYS A 8 14.84 1.97 -13.10
CA LYS A 8 13.90 2.80 -13.87
C LYS A 8 12.46 2.31 -13.74
N SER A 9 12.27 0.99 -13.70
CA SER A 9 10.96 0.38 -13.48
C SER A 9 10.45 0.64 -12.06
N LEU A 10 11.32 0.47 -11.05
CA LEU A 10 10.98 0.81 -9.66
C LEU A 10 10.60 2.29 -9.51
N TYR A 11 11.39 3.20 -10.06
CA TYR A 11 11.09 4.63 -10.07
C TYR A 11 9.70 4.92 -10.68
N ARG A 12 9.39 4.34 -11.85
CA ARG A 12 8.08 4.50 -12.48
C ARG A 12 6.96 3.91 -11.63
N GLY A 13 7.17 2.73 -11.04
CA GLY A 13 6.21 2.09 -10.16
C GLY A 13 5.89 2.95 -8.93
N TYR A 14 6.92 3.49 -8.28
CA TYR A 14 6.76 4.38 -7.13
C TYR A 14 6.06 5.69 -7.53
N LEU A 15 6.45 6.29 -8.66
CA LEU A 15 5.82 7.51 -9.16
C LEU A 15 4.34 7.30 -9.50
N TYR A 16 4.00 6.23 -10.20
CA TYR A 16 2.61 5.93 -10.56
C TYR A 16 1.78 5.57 -9.34
N THR A 17 2.36 4.88 -8.35
CA THR A 17 1.70 4.62 -7.07
C THR A 17 1.42 5.92 -6.32
N LEU A 18 2.37 6.85 -6.28
CA LEU A 18 2.19 8.17 -5.67
C LEU A 18 1.06 8.97 -6.37
N ILE A 19 1.09 9.02 -7.70
CA ILE A 19 0.04 9.69 -8.49
C ILE A 19 -1.33 9.04 -8.22
N LEU A 20 -1.40 7.71 -8.20
CA LEU A 20 -2.63 6.98 -7.90
C LEU A 20 -3.14 7.31 -6.49
N SER A 21 -2.26 7.33 -5.47
CA SER A 21 -2.64 7.70 -4.10
C SER A 21 -3.17 9.13 -4.00
N ILE A 22 -2.58 10.09 -4.73
CA ILE A 22 -3.06 11.47 -4.78
C ILE A 22 -4.44 11.53 -5.45
N ILE A 23 -4.61 10.89 -6.61
CA ILE A 23 -5.89 10.86 -7.34
C ILE A 23 -6.98 10.20 -6.48
N ALA A 24 -6.69 9.07 -5.86
CA ALA A 24 -7.61 8.37 -4.97
C ALA A 24 -7.98 9.23 -3.76
N GLY A 25 -7.00 9.91 -3.14
CA GLY A 25 -7.24 10.82 -2.03
C GLY A 25 -8.15 12.00 -2.42
N VAL A 26 -7.91 12.61 -3.58
CA VAL A 26 -8.76 13.69 -4.11
C VAL A 26 -10.17 13.17 -4.43
N ALA A 27 -10.29 11.99 -5.05
CA ALA A 27 -11.58 11.39 -5.37
C ALA A 27 -12.42 11.15 -4.10
N VAL A 28 -11.82 10.56 -3.05
CA VAL A 28 -12.49 10.35 -1.76
C VAL A 28 -12.91 11.67 -1.13
N LEU A 29 -12.07 12.71 -1.17
CA LEU A 29 -12.43 14.04 -0.66
C LEU A 29 -13.60 14.67 -1.43
N VAL A 30 -13.60 14.56 -2.77
CA VAL A 30 -14.69 15.07 -3.62
C VAL A 30 -15.98 14.32 -3.34
N GLU A 31 -15.95 12.99 -3.22
CA GLU A 31 -17.10 12.16 -2.87
C GLU A 31 -17.64 12.53 -1.49
N LEU A 32 -16.78 12.58 -0.47
CA LEU A 32 -17.15 12.98 0.89
C LEU A 32 -17.78 14.38 0.91
N SER A 33 -17.16 15.35 0.25
CA SER A 33 -17.68 16.73 0.19
C SER A 33 -19.04 16.81 -0.52
N SER A 34 -19.23 16.04 -1.60
CA SER A 34 -20.47 16.01 -2.38
C SER A 34 -21.60 15.37 -1.59
N VAL A 35 -21.31 14.31 -0.85
CA VAL A 35 -22.26 13.62 0.03
C VAL A 35 -22.62 14.50 1.24
N ILE A 36 -21.64 15.16 1.87
CA ILE A 36 -21.89 16.11 2.96
C ILE A 36 -22.75 17.28 2.46
N PHE A 37 -22.43 17.85 1.30
CA PHE A 37 -23.16 18.99 0.75
C PHE A 37 -24.60 18.61 0.38
N SER A 38 -24.83 17.45 -0.23
CA SER A 38 -26.19 16.99 -0.57
C SER A 38 -27.06 16.73 0.66
N HIS A 39 -26.46 16.26 1.76
CA HIS A 39 -27.16 16.06 3.03
C HIS A 39 -27.40 17.36 3.80
N LEU A 40 -26.48 18.33 3.71
CA LEU A 40 -26.61 19.63 4.40
C LEU A 40 -27.43 20.66 3.61
N ALA A 41 -27.54 20.55 2.28
CA ALA A 41 -28.25 21.50 1.42
C ALA A 41 -29.72 21.79 1.83
N PRO A 42 -30.53 20.82 2.29
CA PRO A 42 -31.88 21.10 2.79
C PRO A 42 -31.92 22.01 4.02
N TYR A 43 -30.83 22.07 4.81
CA TYR A 43 -30.74 22.87 6.03
C TYR A 43 -30.21 24.29 5.78
N TRP A 44 -29.72 24.59 4.57
CA TRP A 44 -29.02 25.85 4.25
C TRP A 44 -29.95 26.98 3.76
N GLY A 45 -31.27 26.80 3.78
CA GLY A 45 -32.18 27.82 3.22
C GLY A 45 -33.64 27.81 3.67
N SER A 46 -34.05 27.15 4.75
CA SER A 46 -35.48 27.13 5.13
C SER A 46 -35.76 27.13 6.64
N TYR A 47 -36.28 28.25 7.13
CA TYR A 47 -37.12 28.36 8.34
C TYR A 47 -38.55 27.83 8.07
N VAL A 48 -38.69 26.67 7.41
CA VAL A 48 -40.01 26.20 6.97
C VAL A 48 -40.21 24.74 7.37
N VAL A 49 -41.08 24.59 8.38
CA VAL A 49 -41.88 23.43 8.79
C VAL A 49 -41.18 22.06 8.82
N PRO A 50 -41.10 21.39 10.00
CA PRO A 50 -40.52 20.06 10.07
C PRO A 50 -41.34 19.07 9.21
N PRO A 51 -40.70 18.23 8.38
CA PRO A 51 -41.39 17.22 7.60
C PRO A 51 -42.08 16.23 8.55
N SER A 52 -43.40 16.08 8.40
CA SER A 52 -44.26 15.22 9.22
C SER A 52 -44.19 13.73 8.86
N SER A 53 -43.05 13.26 8.36
CA SER A 53 -42.83 11.85 8.01
C SER A 53 -41.38 11.48 8.28
N PRO A 54 -41.09 10.36 8.97
CA PRO A 54 -39.73 9.86 9.10
C PRO A 54 -39.27 9.42 7.71
N THR A 55 -38.43 10.23 7.06
CA THR A 55 -37.95 9.92 5.72
C THR A 55 -36.94 8.76 5.76
N PRO A 56 -36.97 7.83 4.78
CA PRO A 56 -35.93 6.80 4.57
C PRO A 56 -34.52 7.33 4.26
N GLN A 57 -34.28 8.64 4.43
CA GLN A 57 -33.14 9.39 3.92
C GLN A 57 -31.80 8.99 4.55
N GLU A 58 -31.79 8.57 5.81
CA GLU A 58 -30.52 8.20 6.49
C GLU A 58 -29.96 6.88 5.94
N SER A 59 -30.81 5.89 5.67
CA SER A 59 -30.37 4.60 5.10
C SER A 59 -29.89 4.72 3.66
N GLU A 60 -30.56 5.53 2.83
CA GLU A 60 -30.14 5.75 1.45
C GLU A 60 -28.84 6.57 1.37
N PHE A 61 -28.67 7.53 2.28
CA PHE A 61 -27.43 8.30 2.44
C PHE A 61 -26.23 7.40 2.79
N ILE A 62 -26.38 6.53 3.80
CA ILE A 62 -25.33 5.61 4.24
C ILE A 62 -24.98 4.61 3.12
N LEU A 63 -25.98 4.04 2.44
CA LEU A 63 -25.76 3.10 1.34
C LEU A 63 -25.06 3.75 0.14
N THR A 64 -25.43 4.98 -0.20
CA THR A 64 -24.80 5.74 -1.31
C THR A 64 -23.34 6.07 -0.98
N LEU A 65 -23.07 6.52 0.26
CA LEU A 65 -21.72 6.82 0.73
C LEU A 65 -20.85 5.57 0.75
N ILE A 66 -21.37 4.46 1.29
CA ILE A 66 -20.66 3.17 1.32
C ILE A 66 -20.36 2.71 -0.11
N SER A 67 -21.35 2.75 -1.02
CA SER A 67 -21.17 2.32 -2.40
C SER A 67 -20.14 3.14 -3.17
N ALA A 68 -20.12 4.47 -2.99
CA ALA A 68 -19.15 5.35 -3.63
C ALA A 68 -17.72 5.06 -3.16
N ILE A 69 -17.52 5.03 -1.84
CA ILE A 69 -16.23 4.71 -1.22
C ILE A 69 -15.74 3.33 -1.65
N PHE A 70 -16.62 2.32 -1.63
CA PHE A 70 -16.26 0.97 -2.08
C PHE A 70 -15.81 0.94 -3.53
N THR A 71 -16.50 1.66 -4.41
CA THR A 71 -16.14 1.73 -5.83
C THR A 71 -14.76 2.33 -6.02
N THR A 72 -14.47 3.45 -5.35
CA THR A 72 -13.16 4.10 -5.40
C THR A 72 -12.05 3.24 -4.80
N ILE A 73 -12.32 2.53 -3.71
CA ILE A 73 -11.37 1.55 -3.13
C ILE A 73 -11.08 0.43 -4.12
N ILE A 74 -12.10 -0.17 -4.75
CA ILE A 74 -11.94 -1.28 -5.69
C ILE A 74 -11.11 -0.84 -6.91
N ILE A 75 -11.48 0.28 -7.53
CA ILE A 75 -10.78 0.81 -8.71
C ILE A 75 -9.32 1.15 -8.37
N SER A 76 -9.09 1.80 -7.23
CA SER A 76 -7.75 2.14 -6.77
C SER A 76 -6.93 0.88 -6.47
N SER A 77 -7.54 -0.14 -5.86
CA SER A 77 -6.87 -1.41 -5.56
C SER A 77 -6.47 -2.17 -6.82
N ILE A 78 -7.36 -2.25 -7.82
CA ILE A 78 -7.05 -2.88 -9.11
C ILE A 78 -5.92 -2.11 -9.81
N SER A 79 -6.02 -0.78 -9.84
CA SER A 79 -4.99 0.08 -10.45
C SER A 79 -3.63 -0.10 -9.75
N TYR A 80 -3.64 -0.16 -8.42
CA TYR A 80 -2.44 -0.41 -7.62
C TYR A 80 -1.83 -1.77 -7.95
N LEU A 81 -2.62 -2.85 -8.01
CA LEU A 81 -2.14 -4.18 -8.37
C LEU A 81 -1.52 -4.20 -9.77
N VAL A 82 -2.14 -3.53 -10.74
CA VAL A 82 -1.60 -3.41 -12.10
C VAL A 82 -0.25 -2.69 -12.08
N ILE A 83 -0.14 -1.56 -11.40
CA ILE A 83 1.13 -0.82 -11.28
C ILE A 83 2.18 -1.68 -10.57
N PHE A 84 1.79 -2.34 -9.49
CA PHE A 84 2.66 -3.19 -8.68
C PHE A 84 3.26 -4.31 -9.53
N PHE A 85 2.44 -5.12 -10.22
CA PHE A 85 2.96 -6.25 -11.00
C PHE A 85 3.75 -5.81 -12.23
N LEU A 86 3.32 -4.74 -12.92
CA LEU A 86 3.99 -4.27 -14.13
C LEU A 86 5.35 -3.63 -13.84
N PHE A 87 5.47 -2.90 -12.73
CA PHE A 87 6.64 -2.06 -12.46
C PHE A 87 7.43 -2.48 -11.23
N ILE A 88 6.76 -2.60 -10.07
CA ILE A 88 7.41 -2.80 -8.78
C ILE A 88 7.92 -4.24 -8.65
N PHE A 89 7.02 -5.22 -8.76
CA PHE A 89 7.34 -6.64 -8.69
C PHE A 89 8.41 -7.02 -9.73
N ARG A 90 8.22 -6.60 -10.98
CA ARG A 90 9.17 -6.85 -12.06
C ARG A 90 10.53 -6.20 -11.80
N GLY A 91 10.55 -4.99 -11.25
CA GLY A 91 11.77 -4.26 -10.89
C GLY A 91 12.56 -4.97 -9.80
N TYR A 92 11.89 -5.34 -8.70
CA TYR A 92 12.52 -6.06 -7.59
C TYR A 92 12.99 -7.46 -8.00
N MET A 93 12.21 -8.21 -8.78
CA MET A 93 12.64 -9.50 -9.30
C MET A 93 13.83 -9.39 -10.25
N ALA A 94 13.92 -8.29 -11.02
CA ALA A 94 15.09 -8.02 -11.84
C ALA A 94 16.32 -7.73 -10.97
N LEU A 95 16.20 -6.92 -9.92
CA LEU A 95 17.29 -6.67 -8.95
C LEU A 95 17.73 -7.96 -8.24
N HIS A 96 16.79 -8.82 -7.85
CA HIS A 96 17.10 -10.12 -7.27
C HIS A 96 17.92 -11.00 -8.23
N ARG A 97 17.52 -11.08 -9.51
CA ARG A 97 18.29 -11.81 -10.54
C ARG A 97 19.68 -11.24 -10.77
N LEU A 98 19.90 -9.97 -10.45
CA LEU A 98 21.20 -9.31 -10.49
C LEU A 98 22.02 -9.50 -9.20
N GLY A 99 21.51 -10.26 -8.22
CA GLY A 99 22.21 -10.59 -6.98
C GLY A 99 21.99 -9.60 -5.82
N ILE A 100 21.11 -8.60 -5.98
CA ILE A 100 20.75 -7.71 -4.87
C ILE A 100 19.94 -8.51 -3.85
N LYS A 101 20.48 -8.63 -2.64
CA LYS A 101 19.85 -9.39 -1.56
C LYS A 101 18.56 -8.69 -1.12
N TRP A 102 17.62 -9.47 -0.59
CA TRP A 102 16.33 -9.00 -0.03
C TRP A 102 15.31 -8.47 -1.05
N ALA A 103 15.71 -8.16 -2.28
CA ALA A 103 14.81 -7.69 -3.34
C ALA A 103 13.66 -8.68 -3.63
N GLU A 104 13.91 -9.99 -3.57
CA GLU A 104 12.87 -11.01 -3.74
C GLU A 104 11.76 -10.88 -2.69
N TRP A 105 12.13 -10.62 -1.43
CA TRP A 105 11.18 -10.46 -0.34
C TRP A 105 10.39 -9.15 -0.46
N LEU A 106 10.98 -8.09 -1.02
CA LEU A 106 10.22 -6.87 -1.36
C LEU A 106 9.26 -7.06 -2.54
N ALA A 107 9.55 -7.99 -3.45
CA ALA A 107 8.61 -8.38 -4.50
C ALA A 107 7.47 -9.25 -3.96
N TRP A 108 7.77 -10.30 -3.20
CA TRP A 108 6.78 -11.27 -2.75
C TRP A 108 6.05 -10.87 -1.46
N GLY A 109 6.67 -10.06 -0.61
CA GLY A 109 6.12 -9.62 0.67
C GLY A 109 4.73 -9.02 0.55
N PRO A 110 4.52 -7.99 -0.28
CA PRO A 110 3.20 -7.42 -0.49
C PRO A 110 2.15 -8.42 -1.03
N VAL A 111 2.57 -9.39 -1.86
CA VAL A 111 1.69 -10.45 -2.38
C VAL A 111 1.24 -11.38 -1.25
N ILE A 112 2.18 -11.84 -0.42
CA ILE A 112 1.89 -12.70 0.73
C ILE A 112 1.00 -11.95 1.73
N LEU A 113 1.30 -10.69 2.06
CA LEU A 113 0.46 -9.86 2.92
C LEU A 113 -0.97 -9.72 2.36
N THR A 114 -1.11 -9.54 1.05
CA THR A 114 -2.42 -9.44 0.40
C THR A 114 -3.20 -10.75 0.52
N ILE A 115 -2.55 -11.90 0.31
CA ILE A 115 -3.20 -13.22 0.44
C ILE A 115 -3.68 -13.44 1.88
N ILE A 116 -2.83 -13.17 2.88
CA ILE A 116 -3.21 -13.30 4.29
C ILE A 116 -4.34 -12.32 4.63
N GLY A 117 -4.28 -11.08 4.13
CA GLY A 117 -5.31 -10.06 4.32
C GLY A 117 -6.65 -10.46 3.71
N LEU A 118 -6.66 -11.03 2.50
CA LEU A 118 -7.87 -11.55 1.86
C LEU A 118 -8.46 -12.74 2.63
N ALA A 119 -7.61 -13.63 3.17
CA ALA A 119 -8.07 -14.72 4.03
C ALA A 119 -8.73 -14.17 5.30
N LEU A 120 -8.13 -13.17 5.95
CA LEU A 120 -8.72 -12.49 7.10
C LEU A 120 -10.06 -11.82 6.75
N LEU A 121 -10.14 -11.12 5.62
CA LEU A 121 -11.39 -10.51 5.16
C LEU A 121 -12.48 -11.57 4.91
N GLY A 122 -12.12 -12.73 4.36
CA GLY A 122 -13.04 -13.86 4.21
C GLY A 122 -13.58 -14.36 5.55
N VAL A 123 -12.72 -14.48 6.57
CA VAL A 123 -13.15 -14.84 7.93
C VAL A 123 -14.06 -13.78 8.53
N ILE A 124 -13.70 -12.50 8.44
CA ILE A 124 -14.51 -11.39 8.95
C ILE A 124 -15.87 -11.37 8.25
N PHE A 125 -15.89 -11.48 6.93
CA PHE A 125 -17.13 -11.51 6.15
C PHE A 125 -18.03 -12.67 6.56
N TRP A 126 -17.47 -13.87 6.75
CA TRP A 126 -18.21 -15.01 7.26
C TRP A 126 -18.78 -14.75 8.66
N VAL A 127 -18.02 -14.11 9.56
CA VAL A 127 -18.50 -13.73 10.90
C VAL A 127 -19.65 -12.73 10.81
N LEU A 128 -19.55 -11.72 9.94
CA LEU A 128 -20.59 -10.72 9.72
C LEU A 128 -21.87 -11.34 9.17
N LEU A 129 -21.79 -12.30 8.23
CA LEU A 129 -22.96 -13.02 7.74
C LEU A 129 -23.67 -13.84 8.81
N ASN A 130 -22.94 -14.30 9.83
CA ASN A 130 -23.46 -15.12 10.92
C ASN A 130 -23.73 -14.33 12.21
N LEU A 131 -23.58 -13.00 12.21
CA LEU A 131 -23.78 -12.14 13.37
C LEU A 131 -25.13 -12.35 14.09
N PRO A 132 -26.27 -12.55 13.38
CA PRO A 132 -27.57 -12.80 14.02
C PRO A 132 -27.63 -14.08 14.86
N HIS A 133 -26.85 -15.10 14.48
CA HIS A 133 -26.74 -16.34 15.26
C HIS A 133 -25.98 -16.09 16.56
N TRP A 134 -24.84 -15.40 16.46
CA TRP A 134 -24.03 -15.04 17.62
C TRP A 134 -24.76 -14.14 18.62
N SER A 135 -25.53 -13.15 18.13
CA SER A 135 -26.29 -12.24 19.00
C SER A 135 -27.47 -12.90 19.71
N SER A 136 -28.01 -13.98 19.13
CA SER A 136 -29.09 -14.79 19.75
C SER A 136 -28.56 -15.88 20.68
N GLY A 137 -27.25 -15.97 20.89
CA GLY A 137 -26.61 -17.02 21.70
C GLY A 137 -26.68 -18.42 21.05
N SER A 138 -27.03 -18.48 19.76
CA SER A 138 -27.10 -19.73 19.00
C SER A 138 -25.83 -19.92 18.17
N ALA A 139 -25.26 -21.13 18.19
CA ALA A 139 -24.15 -21.43 17.30
C ALA A 139 -24.68 -21.52 15.85
N PRO A 140 -24.03 -20.88 14.86
CA PRO A 140 -24.50 -20.95 13.47
C PRO A 140 -24.42 -22.38 12.91
N TYR A 141 -23.50 -23.21 13.42
CA TYR A 141 -23.35 -24.61 13.06
C TYR A 141 -22.89 -25.47 14.25
N PRO A 142 -23.22 -26.78 14.28
CA PRO A 142 -22.66 -27.71 15.26
C PRO A 142 -21.12 -27.71 15.22
N GLY A 143 -20.48 -27.58 16.37
CA GLY A 143 -19.01 -27.63 16.50
C GLY A 143 -18.28 -26.29 16.36
N VAL A 144 -18.98 -25.20 16.04
CA VAL A 144 -18.37 -23.86 16.00
C VAL A 144 -18.51 -23.20 17.38
N SER A 145 -17.37 -22.91 18.02
CA SER A 145 -17.33 -22.16 19.28
C SER A 145 -16.92 -20.70 19.04
N MET A 146 -17.39 -19.79 19.90
CA MET A 146 -16.97 -18.38 19.86
C MET A 146 -15.45 -18.22 19.97
N TRP A 147 -14.80 -19.06 20.80
CA TRP A 147 -13.34 -19.11 20.90
C TRP A 147 -12.67 -19.54 19.60
N GLY A 148 -13.25 -20.50 18.88
CA GLY A 148 -12.78 -20.89 17.54
C GLY A 148 -12.80 -19.71 16.57
N VAL A 149 -13.85 -18.90 16.59
CA VAL A 149 -13.97 -17.68 15.76
C VAL A 149 -12.95 -16.62 16.16
N VAL A 150 -12.80 -16.35 17.47
CA VAL A 150 -11.79 -15.41 17.97
C VAL A 150 -10.38 -15.84 17.55
N THR A 151 -10.04 -17.12 17.66
CA THR A 151 -8.75 -17.63 17.20
C THR A 151 -8.58 -17.54 15.70
N ALA A 152 -9.63 -17.77 14.91
CA ALA A 152 -9.60 -17.67 13.46
C ALA A 152 -9.40 -16.23 12.95
N ILE A 153 -9.73 -15.21 13.76
CA ILE A 153 -9.44 -13.80 13.49
C ILE A 153 -8.06 -13.40 14.02
N LEU A 154 -7.75 -13.77 15.28
CA LEU A 154 -6.50 -13.39 15.92
C LEU A 154 -5.27 -13.99 15.25
N ALA A 155 -5.32 -15.26 14.84
CA ALA A 155 -4.19 -15.94 14.21
C ALA A 155 -3.71 -15.21 12.93
N PRO A 156 -4.57 -14.91 11.94
CA PRO A 156 -4.15 -14.14 10.77
C PRO A 156 -3.78 -12.69 11.10
N LEU A 157 -4.37 -12.05 12.12
CA LEU A 157 -3.94 -10.72 12.56
C LEU A 157 -2.51 -10.74 13.10
N ILE A 158 -2.17 -11.72 13.95
CA ILE A 158 -0.81 -11.90 14.46
C ILE A 158 0.14 -12.23 13.31
N ALA A 159 -0.28 -13.07 12.36
CA ALA A 159 0.52 -13.39 11.17
C ALA A 159 0.78 -12.14 10.31
N LEU A 160 -0.23 -11.29 10.09
CA LEU A 160 -0.08 -10.02 9.37
C LEU A 160 0.88 -9.08 10.09
N ALA A 161 0.74 -8.92 11.42
CA ALA A 161 1.62 -8.05 12.19
C ALA A 161 3.07 -8.55 12.17
N ALA A 162 3.28 -9.84 12.43
CA ALA A 162 4.62 -10.44 12.44
C ALA A 162 5.27 -10.42 11.04
N PHE A 163 4.50 -10.76 10.01
CA PHE A 163 5.02 -10.76 8.64
C PHE A 163 5.22 -9.33 8.12
N GLY A 164 4.37 -8.38 8.50
CA GLY A 164 4.56 -6.95 8.21
C GLY A 164 5.89 -6.45 8.78
N LEU A 165 6.15 -6.71 10.06
CA LEU A 165 7.42 -6.35 10.71
C LEU A 165 8.62 -7.04 10.05
N PHE A 166 8.47 -8.29 9.61
CA PHE A 166 9.50 -8.96 8.83
C PHE A 166 9.79 -8.22 7.50
N ILE A 167 8.76 -7.78 6.78
CA ILE A 167 8.93 -7.00 5.55
C ILE A 167 9.59 -5.65 5.82
N ASP A 168 9.26 -4.98 6.93
CA ASP A 168 9.93 -3.74 7.33
C ASP A 168 11.44 -3.97 7.58
N ILE A 169 11.81 -5.06 8.26
CA ILE A 169 13.22 -5.44 8.45
C ILE A 169 13.89 -5.74 7.11
N VAL A 170 13.23 -6.47 6.22
CA VAL A 170 13.72 -6.75 4.87
C VAL A 170 13.96 -5.46 4.09
N HIS A 171 13.07 -4.48 4.20
CA HIS A 171 13.20 -3.18 3.52
C HIS A 171 14.41 -2.40 4.03
N ILE A 172 14.60 -2.37 5.36
CA ILE A 172 15.80 -1.79 6.00
C ILE A 172 17.08 -2.44 5.46
N LEU A 173 17.13 -3.77 5.43
CA LEU A 173 18.29 -4.53 4.95
C LEU A 173 18.51 -4.34 3.44
N PHE A 174 17.44 -4.18 2.67
CA PHE A 174 17.51 -3.89 1.24
C PHE A 174 18.10 -2.50 0.98
N LEU A 175 17.64 -1.46 1.69
CA LEU A 175 18.13 -0.09 1.53
C LEU A 175 19.62 0.03 1.87
N ASP A 176 20.06 -0.61 2.96
CA ASP A 176 21.48 -0.69 3.31
C ASP A 176 22.30 -1.45 2.25
N ASN A 177 21.77 -2.54 1.69
CA ASN A 177 22.41 -3.27 0.59
C ASN A 177 22.55 -2.40 -0.67
N MET A 178 21.49 -1.70 -1.06
CA MET A 178 21.48 -0.79 -2.20
C MET A 178 22.47 0.35 -2.02
N TYR A 179 22.57 0.93 -0.81
CA TYR A 179 23.58 1.93 -0.51
C TYR A 179 24.99 1.36 -0.65
N LYS A 180 25.27 0.19 -0.07
CA LYS A 180 26.59 -0.46 -0.19
C LYS A 180 26.97 -0.74 -1.63
N TYR A 181 26.01 -1.16 -2.45
CA TYR A 181 26.22 -1.50 -3.86
C TYR A 181 26.41 -0.27 -4.75
N THR A 182 25.61 0.78 -4.57
CA THR A 182 25.60 1.96 -5.46
C THR A 182 26.38 3.16 -4.95
N GLN A 183 26.63 3.23 -3.65
CA GLN A 183 27.16 4.41 -2.92
C GLN A 183 26.29 5.67 -3.05
N ILE A 184 25.02 5.54 -3.49
CA ILE A 184 24.08 6.65 -3.59
C ILE A 184 23.54 7.00 -2.20
N SER A 185 23.88 8.19 -1.71
CA SER A 185 23.52 8.65 -0.35
C SER A 185 22.01 8.67 -0.08
N LYS A 186 21.17 8.84 -1.10
CA LYS A 186 19.71 8.81 -0.96
C LYS A 186 19.18 7.48 -0.40
N PHE A 187 19.79 6.35 -0.74
CA PHE A 187 19.41 5.05 -0.14
C PHE A 187 19.76 5.01 1.35
N HIS A 188 20.89 5.59 1.75
CA HIS A 188 21.27 5.68 3.16
C HIS A 188 20.32 6.61 3.94
N THR A 189 19.94 7.74 3.35
CA THR A 189 18.96 8.66 3.94
C THR A 189 17.59 7.99 4.09
N ALA A 190 17.11 7.29 3.04
CA ALA A 190 15.86 6.52 3.10
C ALA A 190 15.92 5.46 4.21
N PHE A 191 17.02 4.71 4.30
CA PHE A 191 17.26 3.73 5.37
C PHE A 191 17.13 4.33 6.78
N ILE A 192 17.78 5.47 7.05
CA ILE A 192 17.70 6.13 8.36
C ILE A 192 16.27 6.60 8.64
N LEU A 193 15.65 7.28 7.66
CA LEU A 193 14.30 7.80 7.80
C LEU A 193 13.28 6.70 8.04
N PHE A 194 13.42 5.56 7.36
CA PHE A 194 12.53 4.42 7.53
C PHE A 194 12.62 3.86 8.96
N ILE A 195 13.83 3.70 9.51
CA ILE A 195 14.01 3.26 10.92
C ILE A 195 13.33 4.24 11.88
N ILE A 196 13.55 5.55 11.70
CA ILE A 196 12.95 6.56 12.58
C ILE A 196 11.42 6.52 12.45
N ALA A 197 10.90 6.47 11.21
CA ALA A 197 9.46 6.40 10.95
C ALA A 197 8.84 5.15 11.58
N LEU A 198 9.50 3.99 11.46
CA LEU A 198 9.06 2.73 12.07
C LEU A 198 9.04 2.82 13.60
N VAL A 199 10.09 3.35 14.24
CA VAL A 199 10.12 3.52 15.70
C VAL A 199 9.01 4.47 16.17
N LEU A 200 8.82 5.59 15.47
CA LEU A 200 7.77 6.56 15.82
C LEU A 200 6.35 6.02 15.61
N SER A 201 6.15 5.08 14.68
CA SER A 201 4.83 4.47 14.44
C SER A 201 4.33 3.63 15.62
N PHE A 202 5.25 3.09 16.43
CA PHE A 202 4.93 2.36 17.66
C PHE A 202 4.64 3.27 18.88
N ILE A 203 4.89 4.58 18.77
CA ILE A 203 4.66 5.52 19.86
C ILE A 203 3.28 6.16 19.68
N PRO A 204 2.31 5.92 20.59
CA PRO A 204 1.01 6.57 20.54
C PRO A 204 1.16 8.10 20.50
N TYR A 205 0.28 8.78 19.76
CA TYR A 205 0.25 10.24 19.58
C TYR A 205 1.41 10.85 18.74
N VAL A 206 2.50 10.11 18.52
CA VAL A 206 3.62 10.53 17.66
C VAL A 206 3.60 9.84 16.30
N ASN A 207 2.77 8.81 16.13
CA ASN A 207 2.55 8.07 14.90
C ASN A 207 2.24 8.95 13.66
N ILE A 208 1.60 10.12 13.82
CA ILE A 208 1.37 11.07 12.72
C ILE A 208 2.70 11.58 12.15
N ILE A 209 3.66 11.92 13.03
CA ILE A 209 5.00 12.34 12.61
C ILE A 209 5.72 11.16 11.93
N GLY A 210 5.56 9.95 12.47
CA GLY A 210 6.05 8.72 11.82
C GLY A 210 5.50 8.56 10.39
N GLY A 211 4.20 8.78 10.19
CA GLY A 211 3.58 8.73 8.87
C GLY A 211 4.09 9.80 7.90
N ILE A 212 4.32 11.03 8.36
CA ILE A 212 4.92 12.09 7.55
C ILE A 212 6.35 11.71 7.15
N LEU A 213 7.14 11.17 8.08
CA LEU A 213 8.50 10.72 7.79
C LEU A 213 8.53 9.53 6.81
N ALA A 214 7.61 8.57 6.95
CA ALA A 214 7.45 7.48 5.99
C ALA A 214 7.10 7.99 4.58
N PHE A 215 6.28 9.03 4.47
CA PHE A 215 5.98 9.66 3.18
C PHE A 215 7.21 10.36 2.57
N VAL A 216 8.00 11.08 3.38
CA VAL A 216 9.24 11.71 2.93
C VAL A 216 10.27 10.66 2.52
N GLU A 217 10.40 9.60 3.29
CA GLU A 217 11.23 8.44 3.00
C GLU A 217 10.88 7.83 1.63
N TYR A 218 9.60 7.58 1.39
CA TYR A 218 9.11 7.05 0.11
C TYR A 218 9.52 7.92 -1.09
N ILE A 219 9.44 9.25 -0.95
CA ILE A 219 9.89 10.19 -1.99
C ILE A 219 11.40 10.09 -2.19
N ILE A 220 12.18 10.03 -1.11
CA ILE A 220 13.64 9.94 -1.18
C ILE A 220 14.08 8.61 -1.80
N GLU A 221 13.43 7.49 -1.44
CA GLU A 221 13.66 6.18 -2.04
C GLU A 221 13.32 6.20 -3.54
N MET A 222 12.17 6.76 -3.92
CA MET A 222 11.80 6.96 -5.32
C MET A 222 12.88 7.74 -6.10
N LEU A 223 13.40 8.84 -5.53
CA LEU A 223 14.46 9.62 -6.14
C LEU A 223 15.81 8.87 -6.18
N ALA A 224 16.08 8.02 -5.20
CA ALA A 224 17.24 7.13 -5.20
C ALA A 224 17.18 6.14 -6.37
N TYR A 225 16.02 5.55 -6.65
CA TYR A 225 15.84 4.70 -7.83
C TYR A 225 16.02 5.45 -9.15
N LYS A 226 15.58 6.71 -9.25
CA LYS A 226 15.84 7.54 -10.43
C LYS A 226 17.35 7.70 -10.66
N GLU A 227 18.07 8.10 -9.62
CA GLU A 227 19.53 8.27 -9.69
C GLU A 227 20.25 6.95 -10.01
N ALA A 228 19.85 5.84 -9.38
CA ALA A 228 20.37 4.51 -9.66
C ALA A 228 20.09 4.05 -11.09
N SER A 229 19.02 4.55 -11.73
CA SER A 229 18.72 4.26 -13.13
C SER A 229 19.63 4.98 -14.12
N GLU A 230 20.21 6.11 -13.69
CA GLU A 230 21.16 6.93 -14.47
C GLU A 230 22.61 6.61 -14.10
N TRP A 231 22.82 5.84 -13.03
CA TRP A 231 24.12 5.45 -12.53
C TRP A 231 24.83 4.46 -13.46
N ALA A 232 26.08 4.76 -13.77
CA ALA A 232 27.00 3.85 -14.44
C ALA A 232 27.95 3.23 -13.39
N PRO A 233 28.07 1.90 -13.32
CA PRO A 233 28.99 1.26 -12.37
C PRO A 233 30.42 1.74 -12.62
N PRO A 234 31.20 2.05 -11.57
CA PRO A 234 32.63 2.27 -11.72
C PRO A 234 33.28 0.94 -12.16
N GLY A 235 33.52 0.79 -13.46
CA GLY A 235 34.15 -0.40 -14.05
C GLY A 235 33.54 -0.93 -15.36
N GLN A 236 32.42 -0.40 -15.85
CA GLN A 236 32.02 -0.72 -17.23
C GLN A 236 32.90 0.09 -18.20
N PRO A 237 33.60 -0.54 -19.17
CA PRO A 237 34.26 0.18 -20.23
C PRO A 237 33.21 1.04 -20.93
N GLN A 238 33.43 2.34 -20.95
CA GLN A 238 32.70 3.21 -21.88
C GLN A 238 33.11 2.74 -23.28
N THR A 239 32.28 1.95 -23.95
CA THR A 239 32.49 1.67 -25.37
C THR A 239 32.42 3.01 -26.07
N PRO A 240 33.51 3.50 -26.69
CA PRO A 240 33.47 4.76 -27.40
C PRO A 240 32.42 4.66 -28.51
N PRO A 241 31.56 5.67 -28.70
CA PRO A 241 30.70 5.70 -29.87
C PRO A 241 31.60 5.85 -31.10
N GLY A 242 31.80 4.76 -31.85
CA GLY A 242 32.39 4.83 -33.19
C GLY A 242 33.59 3.94 -33.49
N VAL A 243 33.55 2.64 -33.15
CA VAL A 243 34.42 1.67 -33.84
C VAL A 243 33.55 0.62 -34.52
N SER A 244 33.26 0.89 -35.79
CA SER A 244 32.74 -0.12 -36.73
C SER A 244 33.74 -1.28 -36.79
N PRO A 245 33.32 -2.54 -36.62
CA PRO A 245 34.22 -3.66 -36.87
C PRO A 245 34.55 -3.68 -38.36
N ALA A 246 35.77 -3.25 -38.68
CA ALA A 246 36.33 -3.42 -40.01
C ALA A 246 36.32 -4.91 -40.35
N SER A 247 35.63 -5.22 -41.44
CA SER A 247 35.60 -6.51 -42.12
C SER A 247 37.00 -7.08 -42.32
N ARG A 248 37.21 -8.31 -41.88
CA ARG A 248 38.08 -9.29 -42.54
C ARG A 248 37.40 -10.64 -42.54
#